data_AF-A0A7S1IUZ6-F1
#
_entry.id   AF-A0A7S1IUZ6-F1
#
_cell.length_a   1.000
_cell.length_b   1.000
_cell.length_c   1.000
_cell.angle_alpha   90.00
_cell.angle_beta   90.00
_cell.angle_gamma   90.00
#
_symmetry.space_group_name_H-M   'P 1'
#
loop_
_entity.id
_entity.type
_entity.pdbx_description
1 polymer ?
#
loop_
_entity_poly.entity_id
_entity_poly.type
_entity_poly.pdbx_seq_one_letter_code
_entity_poly.pdbx_strand_id
1 'polypeptide(L)'
;MARPRTGPGASGMDPWHTLCALRPVLHEWAIVVVLFLCTGLLLYFCPPHCRFFVPNDPTLSYPMAQAEEVPVWLLNVISFPIPLAGIAITIRFGWAESLAMKMHTACLCFAQAMALTVLLTTMGKLSAGRLRP
;
A
#
# COMPACT_ATOMS: atom_id res chain seq x y z
N MET A 1 -22.60 32.97 -21.46
CA MET A 1 -23.69 31.97 -21.53
C MET A 1 -23.86 31.34 -20.15
N ALA A 2 -24.87 31.78 -19.41
CA ALA A 2 -25.15 31.31 -18.05
C ALA A 2 -25.86 29.96 -18.09
N ARG A 3 -25.44 29.00 -17.27
CA ARG A 3 -26.16 27.72 -17.09
C ARG A 3 -27.40 27.95 -16.22
N PRO A 4 -28.55 27.35 -16.56
CA PRO A 4 -29.75 27.49 -15.75
C PRO A 4 -29.59 26.72 -14.42
N ARG A 5 -30.05 27.33 -13.32
CA ARG A 5 -30.22 26.66 -12.02
C ARG A 5 -31.40 25.69 -12.11
N THR A 6 -31.13 24.39 -12.13
CA THR A 6 -32.13 23.35 -11.96
C THR A 6 -32.38 23.11 -10.47
N GLY A 7 -33.65 23.19 -10.06
CA GLY A 7 -34.11 23.01 -8.69
C GLY A 7 -33.99 21.57 -8.16
N PRO A 8 -34.37 21.33 -6.90
CA PRO A 8 -34.18 20.07 -6.21
C PRO A 8 -35.35 19.12 -6.48
N GLY A 9 -35.07 17.93 -7.02
CA GLY A 9 -36.04 16.84 -7.05
C GLY A 9 -36.18 16.14 -8.40
N ALA A 10 -35.34 15.12 -8.62
CA ALA A 10 -35.69 13.85 -9.28
C ALA A 10 -34.38 13.05 -9.48
N SER A 11 -34.21 12.04 -8.63
CA SER A 11 -33.11 11.09 -8.64
C SER A 11 -33.15 10.19 -9.88
N GLY A 12 -32.53 10.63 -10.96
CA GLY A 12 -32.03 9.78 -12.04
C GLY A 12 -30.53 9.94 -12.08
N MET A 13 -29.78 8.94 -11.59
CA MET A 13 -28.32 8.97 -11.67
C MET A 13 -27.92 8.77 -13.13
N ASP A 14 -27.51 9.83 -13.82
CA ASP A 14 -27.12 9.71 -15.23
C ASP A 14 -25.90 8.75 -15.37
N PRO A 15 -25.96 7.73 -16.24
CA PRO A 15 -24.90 6.72 -16.37
C PRO A 15 -23.55 7.30 -16.82
N TRP A 16 -23.55 8.49 -17.41
CA TRP A 16 -22.33 9.17 -17.85
C TRP A 16 -21.51 9.71 -16.69
N HIS A 17 -22.16 10.08 -15.57
CA HIS A 17 -21.47 10.54 -14.37
C HIS A 17 -20.78 9.40 -13.62
N THR A 18 -21.40 8.20 -13.59
CA THR A 18 -20.81 7.02 -12.95
C THR A 18 -19.65 6.44 -13.76
N LEU A 19 -19.76 6.39 -15.09
CA LEU A 19 -18.67 5.93 -15.97
C LEU A 19 -17.44 6.85 -15.92
N CYS A 20 -17.65 8.17 -15.90
CA CYS A 20 -16.55 9.14 -15.71
C CYS A 20 -15.89 9.02 -14.33
N ALA A 21 -16.64 8.64 -13.29
CA ALA A 21 -16.11 8.42 -11.95
C ALA A 21 -15.34 7.10 -11.81
N LEU A 22 -15.66 6.07 -12.59
CA LEU A 22 -15.01 4.75 -12.55
C LEU A 22 -13.64 4.72 -13.26
N ARG A 23 -13.46 5.53 -14.32
CA ARG A 23 -12.19 5.59 -15.08
C ARG A 23 -10.95 5.89 -14.23
N PRO A 24 -10.92 6.91 -13.36
CA PRO A 24 -9.75 7.17 -12.51
C PRO A 24 -9.50 6.02 -11.53
N VAL A 25 -10.54 5.40 -11.00
CA VAL A 25 -10.42 4.29 -10.05
C VAL A 25 -9.71 3.08 -10.67
N LEU A 26 -10.04 2.73 -11.91
CA LEU A 26 -9.39 1.65 -12.65
C LEU A 26 -7.91 1.95 -12.94
N HIS A 27 -7.60 3.21 -13.26
CA HIS A 27 -6.23 3.65 -13.50
C HIS A 27 -5.36 3.50 -12.24
N GLU A 28 -5.87 3.91 -11.08
CA GLU A 28 -5.13 3.78 -9.82
C GLU A 28 -4.90 2.31 -9.43
N TRP A 29 -5.89 1.43 -9.64
CA TRP A 29 -5.68 -0.02 -9.47
C TRP A 29 -4.61 -0.59 -10.41
N ALA A 30 -4.56 -0.12 -11.65
CA ALA A 30 -3.51 -0.52 -12.58
C ALA A 30 -2.11 -0.12 -12.06
N ILE A 31 -1.96 1.06 -11.46
CA ILE A 31 -0.70 1.49 -10.82
C ILE A 31 -0.31 0.52 -9.69
N VAL A 32 -1.25 0.13 -8.83
CA VAL A 32 -0.99 -0.84 -7.75
C VAL A 32 -0.47 -2.17 -8.32
N VAL A 33 -1.13 -2.69 -9.35
CA VAL A 33 -0.71 -3.94 -10.02
C VAL A 33 0.69 -3.80 -10.62
N VAL A 34 0.96 -2.68 -11.30
CA VAL A 34 2.28 -2.39 -11.88
C VAL A 34 3.37 -2.34 -10.80
N LEU A 35 3.13 -1.69 -9.66
CA LEU A 35 4.08 -1.63 -8.56
C LEU A 35 4.41 -3.02 -7.99
N PHE A 36 3.39 -3.87 -7.80
CA PHE A 36 3.61 -5.25 -7.36
C PHE A 36 4.36 -6.09 -8.40
N LEU A 37 4.03 -5.95 -9.68
CA LEU A 37 4.75 -6.60 -10.77
C LEU A 37 6.21 -6.16 -10.81
N CYS A 38 6.49 -4.85 -10.77
CA CYS A 38 7.86 -4.32 -10.73
C CYS A 38 8.65 -4.88 -9.54
N THR A 39 8.02 -4.96 -8.37
CA THR A 39 8.64 -5.55 -7.17
C THR A 39 8.96 -7.03 -7.38
N GLY A 40 8.02 -7.81 -7.92
CA GLY A 40 8.22 -9.23 -8.21
C GLY A 40 9.32 -9.48 -9.24
N LEU A 41 9.35 -8.66 -10.31
CA LEU A 41 10.39 -8.71 -11.33
C LEU A 41 11.77 -8.36 -10.76
N LEU A 42 11.86 -7.34 -9.89
CA LEU A 42 13.09 -7.00 -9.18
C LEU A 42 13.59 -8.18 -8.33
N LEU A 43 12.71 -8.84 -7.57
CA LEU A 43 13.09 -10.00 -6.76
C LEU A 43 13.52 -11.20 -7.61
N TYR A 44 12.92 -11.37 -8.79
CA TYR A 44 13.23 -12.49 -9.68
C TYR A 44 14.54 -12.29 -10.44
N PHE A 45 14.77 -11.10 -10.99
CA PHE A 45 15.91 -10.83 -11.86
C PHE A 45 17.14 -10.28 -11.13
N CYS A 46 16.97 -9.61 -9.99
CA CYS A 46 18.10 -9.04 -9.24
C CYS A 46 18.46 -9.96 -8.08
N PRO A 47 19.55 -10.76 -8.19
CA PRO A 47 20.07 -11.46 -7.03
C PRO A 47 20.53 -10.42 -5.99
N PRO A 48 20.35 -10.71 -4.68
CA PRO A 48 20.81 -9.82 -3.63
C PRO A 48 22.33 -9.65 -3.71
N HIS A 49 22.82 -8.48 -3.31
CA HIS A 49 24.27 -8.28 -3.20
C HIS A 49 24.86 -9.26 -2.16
N CYS A 50 25.73 -10.15 -2.61
CA CYS A 50 26.43 -11.13 -1.76
C CYS A 50 27.79 -10.56 -1.36
N ARG A 51 28.08 -10.54 -0.06
CA ARG A 51 29.41 -10.18 0.47
C ARG A 51 30.13 -11.45 0.92
N PHE A 52 31.41 -11.58 0.57
CA PHE A 52 32.26 -12.64 1.11
C PHE A 52 32.39 -12.46 2.63
N PHE A 53 32.06 -13.50 3.40
CA PHE A 53 32.20 -13.51 4.85
C PHE A 53 33.00 -14.72 5.30
N VAL A 54 33.73 -14.58 6.41
CA VAL A 54 34.38 -15.70 7.09
C VAL A 54 33.41 -16.22 8.15
N PRO A 55 33.15 -17.54 8.24
CA PRO A 55 32.15 -18.09 9.17
C PRO A 55 32.35 -17.75 10.66
N ASN A 56 33.57 -17.42 11.07
CA ASN A 56 33.94 -17.08 12.44
C ASN A 56 34.32 -15.59 12.61
N ASP A 57 33.90 -14.70 11.71
CA ASP A 57 34.19 -13.26 11.86
C ASP A 57 33.27 -12.63 12.93
N PRO A 58 33.80 -12.26 14.11
CA PRO A 58 33.00 -11.69 15.20
C PRO A 58 32.48 -10.28 14.87
N THR A 59 33.00 -9.62 13.84
CA THR A 59 32.53 -8.31 13.39
C THR A 59 31.24 -8.39 12.57
N LEU A 60 30.90 -9.60 12.07
CA LEU A 60 29.71 -9.86 11.27
C LEU A 60 28.61 -10.63 12.03
N SER A 61 28.97 -11.34 13.09
CA SER A 61 28.02 -12.09 13.92
C SER A 61 27.28 -11.15 14.88
N TYR A 62 26.06 -10.75 14.51
CA TYR A 62 25.12 -10.23 15.49
C TYR A 62 24.79 -11.36 16.49
N PRO A 63 24.70 -11.11 17.81
CA PRO A 63 24.33 -12.14 18.76
C PRO A 63 23.00 -12.77 18.32
N MET A 64 22.96 -14.10 18.21
CA MET A 64 21.76 -14.80 17.77
C MET A 64 20.67 -14.57 18.82
N ALA A 65 19.73 -13.67 18.51
CA ALA A 65 18.63 -13.34 19.41
C ALA A 65 17.72 -14.55 19.54
N GLN A 66 17.72 -15.21 20.70
CA GLN A 66 16.89 -16.39 20.97
C GLN A 66 15.40 -16.03 21.17
N ALA A 67 15.11 -14.77 21.43
CA ALA A 67 13.77 -14.23 21.56
C ALA A 67 13.53 -13.14 20.53
N GLU A 68 12.44 -13.26 19.79
CA GLU A 68 11.97 -12.22 18.88
C GLU A 68 11.42 -11.04 19.72
N GLU A 69 11.98 -9.85 19.59
CA GLU A 69 11.55 -8.67 20.38
C GLU A 69 10.09 -8.30 20.12
N VAL A 70 9.62 -8.54 18.89
CA VAL A 70 8.25 -8.27 18.47
C VAL A 70 7.74 -9.50 17.72
N PRO A 71 6.63 -10.11 18.15
CA PRO A 71 6.14 -11.29 17.49
C PRO A 71 5.58 -10.95 16.11
N VAL A 72 5.86 -11.78 15.11
CA VAL A 72 5.48 -11.56 13.70
C VAL A 72 3.99 -11.27 13.52
N TRP A 73 3.13 -11.90 14.32
CA TRP A 73 1.67 -11.68 14.25
C TRP A 73 1.29 -10.22 14.58
N LEU A 74 2.01 -9.58 15.51
CA LEU A 74 1.75 -8.21 15.90
C LEU A 74 2.11 -7.23 14.78
N LEU A 75 3.12 -7.57 13.96
CA LEU A 75 3.49 -6.80 12.78
C LEU A 75 2.33 -6.72 11.78
N ASN A 76 1.63 -7.84 11.56
CA ASN A 76 0.46 -7.89 10.68
C ASN A 76 -0.68 -7.01 11.23
N VAL A 77 -0.90 -7.05 12.55
CA VAL A 77 -1.93 -6.23 13.21
C VAL A 77 -1.58 -4.74 13.13
N ILE A 78 -0.34 -4.35 13.33
CA ILE A 78 0.04 -2.93 13.28
C ILE A 78 -0.04 -2.41 11.84
N SER A 79 0.34 -3.22 10.86
CA SER A 79 0.43 -2.79 9.45
C SER A 79 -0.91 -2.70 8.73
N PHE A 80 -1.94 -3.48 9.11
CA PHE A 80 -3.20 -3.57 8.38
C PHE A 80 -4.42 -3.08 9.17
N PRO A 81 -4.86 -3.75 10.26
CA PRO A 81 -6.10 -3.38 10.92
C PRO A 81 -6.02 -2.02 11.63
N ILE A 82 -4.88 -1.61 12.18
CA ILE A 82 -4.74 -0.27 12.78
C ILE A 82 -4.98 0.86 11.76
N PRO A 83 -4.25 0.94 10.62
CA PRO A 83 -4.47 2.00 9.64
C PRO A 83 -5.85 1.90 8.99
N LEU A 84 -6.37 0.69 8.72
CA LEU A 84 -7.69 0.50 8.15
C LEU A 84 -8.80 0.97 9.12
N ALA A 85 -8.66 0.70 10.42
CA ALA A 85 -9.56 1.22 11.44
C ALA A 85 -9.50 2.75 11.53
N GLY A 86 -8.31 3.35 11.42
CA GLY A 86 -8.14 4.80 11.38
C GLY A 86 -8.87 5.43 10.18
N ILE A 87 -8.74 4.84 8.99
CA ILE A 87 -9.49 5.26 7.79
C ILE A 87 -11.00 5.13 8.04
N ALA A 88 -11.43 4.00 8.62
CA ALA A 88 -12.85 3.74 8.89
C ALA A 88 -13.46 4.79 9.83
N ILE A 89 -12.76 5.09 10.93
CA ILE A 89 -13.17 6.07 11.95
C ILE A 89 -13.21 7.47 11.35
N THR A 90 -12.16 7.91 10.65
CA THR A 90 -12.09 9.27 10.09
C THR A 90 -13.19 9.54 9.06
N ILE A 91 -13.54 8.56 8.23
CA ILE A 91 -14.62 8.70 7.25
C ILE A 91 -16.00 8.63 7.93
N ARG A 92 -16.15 7.84 9.00
CA ARG A 92 -17.42 7.74 9.75
C ARG A 92 -17.75 8.99 10.57
N PHE A 93 -16.74 9.60 11.19
CA PHE A 93 -16.89 10.84 11.96
C PHE A 93 -16.79 12.11 11.10
N GLY A 94 -16.27 11.98 9.87
CA GLY A 94 -16.33 13.03 8.86
C GLY A 94 -17.74 13.22 8.33
N TRP A 95 -18.18 14.47 8.19
CA TRP A 95 -19.49 14.86 7.65
C TRP A 95 -19.51 14.66 6.12
N ALA A 96 -19.45 13.42 5.67
CA ALA A 96 -19.32 13.07 4.27
C ALA A 96 -20.61 12.48 3.70
N GLU A 97 -21.15 13.14 2.68
CA GLU A 97 -22.36 12.75 1.94
C GLU A 97 -22.26 11.39 1.22
N SER A 98 -21.04 10.84 0.99
CA SER A 98 -20.84 9.57 0.27
C SER A 98 -19.77 8.66 0.90
N LEU A 99 -20.20 7.82 1.85
CA LEU A 99 -19.33 6.92 2.60
C LEU A 99 -18.65 5.85 1.72
N ALA A 100 -19.38 5.26 0.77
CA ALA A 100 -18.87 4.14 -0.04
C ALA A 100 -17.71 4.55 -0.98
N MET A 101 -17.86 5.67 -1.68
CA MET A 101 -16.81 6.15 -2.61
C MET A 101 -15.55 6.59 -1.87
N LYS A 102 -15.69 7.27 -0.73
CA LYS A 102 -14.53 7.69 0.08
C LYS A 102 -13.80 6.51 0.70
N MET A 103 -14.52 5.50 1.18
CA MET A 103 -13.90 4.26 1.66
C MET A 103 -13.13 3.57 0.55
N HIS A 104 -13.72 3.45 -0.63
CA HIS A 104 -13.05 2.84 -1.78
C HIS A 104 -11.75 3.58 -2.14
N THR A 105 -11.80 4.92 -2.26
CA THR A 105 -10.62 5.73 -2.56
C THR A 105 -9.56 5.62 -1.47
N ALA A 106 -9.94 5.63 -0.19
CA ALA A 106 -8.99 5.51 0.91
C ALA A 106 -8.33 4.12 0.96
N CYS A 107 -9.08 3.05 0.73
CA CYS A 107 -8.55 1.70 0.59
C CYS A 107 -7.57 1.60 -0.58
N LEU A 108 -7.87 2.27 -1.69
CA LEU A 108 -6.99 2.30 -2.85
C LEU A 108 -5.67 3.02 -2.52
N CYS A 109 -5.73 4.22 -1.94
CA CYS A 109 -4.53 4.94 -1.50
C CYS A 109 -3.70 4.12 -0.50
N PHE A 110 -4.36 3.40 0.42
CA PHE A 110 -3.68 2.49 1.34
C PHE A 110 -2.95 1.35 0.61
N ALA A 111 -3.62 0.69 -0.35
CA ALA A 111 -3.00 -0.37 -1.15
C ALA A 111 -1.79 0.14 -1.95
N GLN A 112 -1.88 1.35 -2.52
CA GLN A 112 -0.78 1.98 -3.24
C GLN A 112 0.41 2.33 -2.33
N ALA A 113 0.15 2.87 -1.14
CA ALA A 113 1.18 3.16 -0.15
C ALA A 113 1.92 1.88 0.29
N MET A 114 1.18 0.77 0.49
CA MET A 114 1.76 -0.53 0.79
C MET A 114 2.62 -1.05 -0.37
N ALA A 115 2.10 -1.03 -1.61
CA ALA A 115 2.84 -1.47 -2.78
C ALA A 115 4.16 -0.70 -2.96
N LEU A 116 4.12 0.63 -2.78
CA LEU A 116 5.31 1.47 -2.84
C LEU A 116 6.30 1.13 -1.71
N THR A 117 5.80 0.91 -0.48
CA THR A 117 6.64 0.54 0.67
C THR A 117 7.36 -0.79 0.42
N VAL A 118 6.66 -1.79 -0.11
CA VAL A 118 7.28 -3.09 -0.43
C VAL A 118 8.33 -2.93 -1.52
N LEU A 119 8.06 -2.14 -2.57
CA LEU A 119 9.02 -1.86 -3.62
C LEU A 119 10.29 -1.18 -3.07
N LEU A 120 10.13 -0.09 -2.31
CA LEU A 120 11.26 0.67 -1.76
C LEU A 120 12.09 -0.15 -0.77
N THR A 121 11.44 -0.89 0.13
CA THR A 121 12.15 -1.77 1.07
C THR A 121 12.84 -2.93 0.36
N THR A 122 12.27 -3.43 -0.74
CA THR A 122 12.90 -4.45 -1.57
C THR A 122 14.15 -3.91 -2.25
N MET A 123 14.07 -2.73 -2.87
CA MET A 123 15.23 -2.06 -3.46
C MET A 123 16.33 -1.83 -2.42
N GLY A 124 15.97 -1.34 -1.22
CA GLY A 124 16.91 -1.16 -0.11
C GLY A 124 17.54 -2.48 0.37
N LYS A 125 16.77 -3.57 0.44
CA LYS A 125 17.27 -4.91 0.80
C LYS A 125 18.22 -5.47 -0.26
N LEU A 126 17.94 -5.23 -1.54
CA LEU A 126 18.79 -5.67 -2.63
C LEU A 126 20.10 -4.88 -2.67
N SER A 127 20.05 -3.56 -2.41
CA SER A 127 21.23 -2.70 -2.41
C SER A 127 22.15 -2.90 -1.19
N ALA A 128 21.57 -3.06 0.00
CA ALA A 128 22.35 -3.29 1.23
C ALA A 128 23.02 -4.66 1.27
N GLY A 129 22.54 -5.61 0.46
CA GLY A 129 22.99 -7.00 0.49
C GLY A 129 22.31 -7.81 1.60
N ARG A 130 21.95 -9.05 1.28
CA ARG A 130 21.18 -9.90 2.19
C ARG A 130 22.12 -10.67 3.11
N LEU A 131 22.80 -9.97 4.02
CA LEU A 131 23.54 -10.62 5.10
C LEU A 131 22.54 -11.01 6.20
N ARG A 132 21.97 -12.20 6.08
CA ARG A 132 21.27 -12.83 7.20
C ARG A 132 22.20 -13.92 7.74
N PRO A 133 22.67 -13.84 9.01
CA PRO A 133 23.13 -15.04 9.70
C PRO A 133 22.00 -16.08 9.78
#